data_AF-A0A0F7M4W9-F1
#
_entry.id   AF-A0A0F7M4W9-F1
#
_cell.length_a   1.000
_cell.length_b   1.000
_cell.length_c   1.000
_cell.angle_alpha   90.00
_cell.angle_beta   90.00
_cell.angle_gamma   90.00
#
_symmetry.space_group_name_H-M   'P 1'
#
loop_
_entity.id
_entity.type
_entity.pdbx_description
1 polymer ?
#
loop_
_entity_poly.entity_id
_entity_poly.type
_entity_poly.pdbx_seq_one_letter_code
_entity_poly.pdbx_strand_id
1 'polypeptide(L)'
;MSTVFVIKNQHGHYLSKQQLWLDGSDRRLLYRTPHNDEAVNVVFEQSSKDIYLRAEPFPCELDKNNQPMVEVGPPTALETQAALNQEPEQEENLQQENPENIGDQA
;
A
#
# COMPACT_ATOMS: atom_id res chain seq x y z
N MET A 1 -8.41 14.29 20.15
CA MET A 1 -8.13 13.62 18.88
C MET A 1 -6.86 14.24 18.33
N SER A 2 -5.91 13.43 17.89
CA SER A 2 -4.62 13.93 17.40
C SER A 2 -4.62 13.82 15.89
N THR A 3 -4.64 14.96 15.22
CA THR A 3 -4.46 15.05 13.77
C THR A 3 -2.96 14.97 13.45
N VAL A 4 -2.60 14.25 12.40
CA VAL A 4 -1.26 14.23 11.81
C VAL A 4 -1.34 14.62 10.35
N PHE A 5 -0.25 15.09 9.79
CA PHE A 5 -0.11 15.36 8.36
C PHE A 5 0.61 14.19 7.71
N VAL A 6 -0.04 13.62 6.69
CA VAL A 6 0.59 12.76 5.68
C VAL A 6 0.79 13.57 4.41
N ILE A 7 1.45 13.01 3.40
CA ILE A 7 1.63 13.69 2.11
C ILE A 7 0.92 12.86 1.04
N LYS A 8 0.01 13.50 0.31
CA LYS A 8 -0.79 12.89 -0.75
C LYS A 8 -0.48 13.56 -2.07
N ASN A 9 -0.39 12.80 -3.15
CA ASN A 9 -0.21 13.35 -4.51
C ASN A 9 -1.51 13.36 -5.31
N GLN A 10 -1.46 13.94 -6.51
CA GLN A 10 -2.59 14.05 -7.43
C GLN A 10 -3.20 12.71 -7.88
N HIS A 11 -2.49 11.60 -7.69
CA HIS A 11 -2.95 10.25 -8.04
C HIS A 11 -3.62 9.53 -6.86
N GLY A 12 -3.67 10.15 -5.69
CA GLY A 12 -4.21 9.54 -4.47
C GLY A 12 -3.22 8.61 -3.75
N HIS A 13 -1.95 8.62 -4.14
CA HIS A 13 -0.89 7.88 -3.45
C HIS A 13 -0.31 8.71 -2.30
N TYR A 14 0.28 8.02 -1.33
CA TYR A 14 0.86 8.61 -0.13
C TYR A 14 2.37 8.42 -0.09
N LEU A 15 3.07 9.38 0.49
CA LEU A 15 4.52 9.30 0.64
C LEU A 15 4.91 8.40 1.81
N SER A 16 5.89 7.51 1.60
CA SER A 16 6.50 6.69 2.64
C SER A 16 7.64 7.40 3.35
N LYS A 17 8.08 6.86 4.50
CA LYS A 17 9.29 7.33 5.21
C LYS A 17 10.55 7.23 4.35
N GLN A 18 10.58 6.30 3.39
CA GLN A 18 11.67 6.09 2.44
C GLN A 18 11.54 6.95 1.17
N GLN A 19 10.62 7.93 1.16
CA GLN A 19 10.40 8.84 0.03
C GLN A 19 9.88 8.12 -1.24
N LEU A 20 9.16 7.00 -1.07
CA LEU A 20 8.49 6.27 -2.14
C LEU A 20 6.98 6.53 -2.09
N TRP A 21 6.32 6.52 -3.25
CA TRP A 21 4.86 6.61 -3.33
C TRP A 21 4.22 5.23 -3.13
N LEU A 22 3.23 5.15 -2.25
CA LEU A 22 2.49 3.94 -1.88
C LEU A 22 0.98 4.15 -2.04
N ASP A 23 0.22 3.08 -2.22
CA ASP A 23 -1.24 3.11 -2.29
C ASP A 23 -1.93 3.50 -0.96
N GLY A 24 -1.25 3.32 0.18
CA GLY A 24 -1.80 3.56 1.52
C GLY A 24 -2.36 2.32 2.22
N SER A 25 -2.19 1.13 1.65
CA SER A 25 -2.57 -0.15 2.27
C SER A 25 -1.79 -0.42 3.56
N ASP A 26 -0.46 -0.23 3.55
CA ASP A 26 0.36 -0.27 4.77
C ASP A 26 0.59 1.12 5.37
N ARG A 27 -0.31 1.50 6.27
CA ARG A 27 -0.32 2.78 6.99
C ARG A 27 0.92 3.02 7.85
N ARG A 28 1.66 1.96 8.23
CA ARG A 28 2.85 2.07 9.10
C ARG A 28 4.06 2.61 8.36
N LEU A 29 4.07 2.45 7.04
CA LEU A 29 5.15 2.90 6.15
C LEU A 29 5.03 4.37 5.78
N LEU A 30 3.85 4.97 5.96
CA LEU A 30 3.59 6.35 5.59
C LEU A 30 4.45 7.34 6.39
N TYR A 31 4.92 8.38 5.70
CA TYR A 31 5.43 9.58 6.32
C TYR A 31 4.31 10.26 7.11
N ARG A 32 4.64 10.71 8.33
CA ARG A 32 3.69 11.41 9.21
C ARG A 32 4.43 12.40 10.08
N THR A 33 3.82 13.55 10.29
CA THR A 33 4.28 14.57 11.25
C THR A 33 3.09 15.23 11.93
N PRO A 34 3.17 15.61 13.21
CA PRO A 34 2.13 16.45 13.83
C PRO A 34 2.15 17.90 13.32
N HIS A 35 3.19 18.31 12.58
CA HIS A 35 3.45 19.70 12.21
C HIS A 35 3.23 19.95 10.72
N ASN A 36 2.40 20.94 10.38
CA ASN A 36 2.05 21.24 8.99
C ASN A 36 3.24 21.77 8.18
N ASP A 37 4.05 22.64 8.79
CA ASP A 37 5.24 23.25 8.20
C ASP A 37 6.31 22.21 7.83
N GLU A 38 6.52 21.19 8.67
CA GLU A 38 7.37 20.05 8.33
C GLU A 38 6.86 19.32 7.08
N ALA A 39 5.55 19.05 7.00
CA ALA A 39 4.96 18.41 5.83
C ALA A 39 5.07 19.28 4.57
N VAL A 40 4.90 20.61 4.69
CA VAL A 40 5.11 21.57 3.60
C VAL A 40 6.54 21.54 3.10
N ASN A 41 7.54 21.47 4.00
CA ASN A 41 8.94 21.37 3.62
C ASN A 41 9.22 20.10 2.80
N VAL A 42 8.67 18.95 3.21
CA VAL A 42 8.84 17.70 2.45
C VAL A 42 8.14 17.77 1.10
N VAL A 43 6.96 18.39 1.00
CA VAL A 43 6.30 18.64 -0.29
C VAL A 43 7.16 19.50 -1.20
N PHE A 44 7.79 20.54 -0.66
CA PHE A 44 8.72 21.39 -1.41
C PHE A 44 9.92 20.57 -1.93
N GLU A 45 10.56 19.78 -1.06
CA GLU A 45 11.67 18.91 -1.44
C GLU A 45 11.30 17.94 -2.56
N GLN A 46 10.14 17.30 -2.48
CA GLN A 46 9.68 16.37 -3.51
C GLN A 46 9.33 17.07 -4.83
N SER A 47 8.67 18.23 -4.76
CA SER A 47 8.33 19.02 -5.94
C SER A 47 9.55 19.63 -6.63
N SER A 48 10.65 19.83 -5.90
CA SER A 48 11.93 20.28 -6.49
C SER A 48 12.61 19.21 -7.34
N LYS A 49 12.34 17.92 -7.06
CA LYS A 49 12.88 16.77 -7.81
C LYS A 49 12.02 16.44 -9.03
N ASP A 50 10.71 16.64 -8.92
CA ASP A 50 9.75 16.43 -10.00
C ASP A 50 8.77 17.61 -10.07
N ILE A 51 8.97 18.48 -11.06
CA ILE A 51 8.16 19.69 -11.27
C ILE A 51 6.73 19.41 -11.71
N TYR A 52 6.40 18.18 -12.12
CA TYR A 52 5.04 17.77 -12.49
C TYR A 52 4.28 17.17 -11.31
N LEU A 53 4.96 16.86 -10.21
CA LEU A 53 4.33 16.43 -8.98
C LEU A 53 3.43 17.53 -8.41
N ARG A 54 2.22 17.15 -7.99
CA ARG A 54 1.27 18.00 -7.26
C ARG A 54 0.92 17.27 -5.97
N ALA A 55 1.84 17.35 -5.02
CA ALA A 55 1.64 16.83 -3.68
C ALA A 55 1.19 17.92 -2.72
N GLU A 56 0.44 17.52 -1.69
CA GLU A 56 -0.03 18.41 -0.63
C GLU A 56 0.08 17.73 0.74
N PRO A 57 0.29 18.53 1.81
CA PRO A 57 0.07 18.07 3.17
C PRO A 57 -1.41 17.75 3.37
N PHE A 58 -1.71 16.50 3.71
CA PHE A 58 -3.06 16.03 3.94
C PHE A 58 -3.27 15.78 5.45
N PRO A 59 -4.12 16.57 6.13
CA PRO A 59 -4.46 16.33 7.53
C PRO A 59 -5.29 15.07 7.67
N CYS A 60 -4.93 14.23 8.63
CA CYS A 60 -5.51 12.92 8.83
C CYS A 60 -5.63 12.60 10.33
N GLU A 61 -6.78 12.07 10.73
CA GLU A 61 -6.99 11.60 12.11
C GLU A 61 -6.28 10.27 12.35
N LEU A 62 -5.90 10.02 13.60
CA LEU A 62 -5.35 8.75 14.04
C LEU A 62 -6.43 7.80 14.56
N ASP A 63 -6.31 6.52 14.23
CA ASP A 63 -7.14 5.46 14.80
C ASP A 63 -6.70 5.08 16.23
N LYS A 64 -7.41 4.12 16.84
CA LYS A 64 -7.10 3.57 18.17
C LYS A 64 -5.69 2.95 18.31
N ASN A 65 -5.05 2.63 17.19
CA ASN A 65 -3.71 2.04 17.11
C ASN A 65 -2.64 3.08 16.71
N ASN A 66 -2.96 4.37 16.75
CA ASN A 66 -2.08 5.46 16.30
C ASN A 66 -1.64 5.33 14.83
N GLN A 67 -2.52 4.85 13.97
CA GLN A 67 -2.32 4.80 12.52
C GLN A 67 -3.18 5.86 11.81
N PRO A 68 -2.63 6.54 10.79
CA PRO A 68 -3.41 7.52 10.03
C PRO A 68 -4.58 6.85 9.32
N MET A 69 -5.77 7.41 9.47
CA MET A 69 -6.99 6.98 8.82
C MET A 69 -7.05 7.48 7.37
N VAL A 70 -6.28 6.86 6.50
CA VAL A 70 -6.26 7.15 5.05
C VAL A 70 -7.06 6.11 4.26
N GLU A 71 -7.62 6.56 3.14
CA GLU A 71 -8.22 5.69 2.12
C GLU A 71 -7.13 5.09 1.24
N VAL A 72 -7.25 3.80 0.92
CA VAL A 72 -6.35 3.12 -0.02
C VAL A 72 -6.63 3.64 -1.42
N GLY A 73 -5.60 4.19 -2.05
CA GLY A 73 -5.63 4.68 -3.42
C GLY A 73 -5.49 3.57 -4.45
N PRO A 74 -5.39 3.93 -5.74
CA PRO A 74 -5.05 2.97 -6.79
C PRO A 74 -3.69 2.32 -6.55
N PRO A 75 -3.45 1.09 -7.08
CA PRO A 75 -2.13 0.48 -7.04
C PRO A 75 -1.11 1.36 -7.74
N THR A 76 0.05 1.52 -7.10
CA THR A 76 1.18 2.21 -7.70
C THR A 76 1.82 1.34 -8.79
N ALA A 77 2.63 1.97 -9.65
CA ALA A 77 3.40 1.24 -10.64
C ALA A 77 4.34 0.21 -10.00
N LEU A 78 4.87 0.50 -8.80
CA LEU A 78 5.78 -0.40 -8.08
C LEU A 78 5.07 -1.66 -7.58
N GLU A 79 3.87 -1.49 -7.00
CA GLU A 79 3.02 -2.61 -6.56
C GLU A 79 2.52 -3.44 -7.75
N THR A 80 2.18 -2.77 -8.85
CA THR A 80 1.78 -3.45 -10.10
C THR A 80 2.90 -4.33 -10.64
N GLN A 81 4.14 -3.83 -10.67
CA GLN A 81 5.31 -4.61 -11.09
C GLN A 81 5.60 -5.77 -10.13
N ALA A 82 5.47 -5.56 -8.82
CA ALA A 82 5.66 -6.62 -7.84
C ALA A 82 4.64 -7.75 -7.98
N ALA A 83 3.38 -7.44 -8.32
CA ALA A 83 2.33 -8.43 -8.56
C ALA A 83 2.58 -9.24 -9.84
N LEU A 84 3.08 -8.61 -10.92
CA LEU A 84 3.40 -9.30 -12.17
C LEU A 84 4.62 -10.22 -12.08
N ASN A 85 5.54 -9.93 -11.16
CA ASN A 85 6.75 -10.73 -10.95
C ASN A 85 6.52 -11.94 -10.02
N GLN A 86 5.32 -12.12 -9.47
CA GLN A 86 4.94 -13.34 -8.78
C GLN A 86 4.58 -14.38 -9.84
N GLU A 87 5.50 -15.30 -10.15
CA GLU A 87 5.18 -16.48 -10.96
C GLU A 87 4.05 -17.24 -10.27
N PRO A 88 3.00 -17.68 -11.00
CA PRO A 88 1.94 -18.47 -10.41
C PRO A 88 2.53 -19.80 -9.94
N GLU A 89 2.62 -20.00 -8.62
CA GLU A 89 2.83 -21.32 -8.05
C GLU A 89 1.65 -22.20 -8.49
N GLN A 90 1.89 -23.08 -9.47
CA GLN A 90 0.91 -24.02 -9.97
C GLN A 90 0.58 -25.00 -8.85
N GLU A 91 -0.65 -24.97 -8.35
CA GLU A 91 -1.22 -26.02 -7.50
C GLU A 91 -1.29 -27.34 -8.29
N GLU A 92 -0.18 -28.09 -8.30
CA GLU A 92 -0.15 -29.46 -8.80
C GLU A 92 -0.45 -30.40 -7.62
N ASN A 93 -1.72 -30.47 -7.22
CA ASN A 93 -2.15 -31.52 -6.31
C ASN A 93 -3.62 -31.88 -6.54
N LEU A 94 -3.88 -32.68 -7.59
CA LEU A 94 -5.08 -33.51 -7.64
C LEU A 94 -4.88 -34.71 -8.59
N GLN A 95 -4.22 -35.75 -8.08
CA GLN A 95 -4.43 -37.14 -8.52
C GLN A 95 -4.15 -38.09 -7.34
N GLN A 96 -5.06 -38.10 -6.38
CA GLN A 96 -5.41 -39.34 -5.67
C GLN A 96 -6.72 -39.84 -6.28
N GLU A 97 -6.63 -40.46 -7.46
CA GLU A 97 -7.68 -41.37 -7.90
C GLU A 97 -7.39 -42.73 -7.24
N ASN A 98 -8.12 -43.01 -6.16
CA ASN A 98 -8.34 -44.38 -5.71
C ASN A 98 -9.84 -44.55 -5.51
N PRO A 99 -10.50 -45.17 -6.48
CA PRO A 99 -11.52 -46.18 -6.16
C PRO A 99 -11.26 -47.39 -7.09
N GLU A 100 -11.42 -48.66 -6.72
CA GLU A 100 -12.56 -49.27 -6.06
C GLU A 100 -12.11 -50.58 -5.40
N ASN A 101 -12.30 -50.67 -4.09
CA ASN A 101 -12.50 -51.94 -3.42
C ASN A 101 -13.99 -52.28 -3.57
N ILE A 102 -14.35 -53.08 -4.58
CA ILE A 102 -15.60 -53.84 -4.56
C ILE A 102 -15.20 -55.29 -4.29
N GLY A 103 -15.25 -55.63 -3.02
CA GLY A 103 -15.47 -57.00 -2.63
C GLY A 103 -16.89 -57.42 -2.98
N ASP A 104 -16.97 -58.68 -3.40
CA ASP A 104 -17.98 -59.67 -3.00
C ASP A 104 -18.99 -60.15 -4.06
N GLN A 105 -19.09 -61.49 -4.10
CA GLN A 105 -20.22 -62.35 -4.51
C GLN A 105 -20.38 -62.75 -5.99
N ALA A 106 -19.87 -63.94 -6.35
CA ALA A 106 -20.68 -65.15 -6.60
C ALA A 106 -19.80 -66.35 -6.98
#